data_AF-A0A7V3BWJ6-F1
#
_entry.id   AF-A0A7V3BWJ6-F1
#
_cell.length_a   1.000
_cell.length_b   1.000
_cell.length_c   1.000
_cell.angle_alpha   90.00
_cell.angle_beta   90.00
_cell.angle_gamma   90.00
#
_symmetry.space_group_name_H-M   'P 1'
#
loop_
_entity.id
_entity.type
_entity.pdbx_description
1 polymer ?
#
loop_
_entity_poly.entity_id
_entity_poly.type
_entity_poly.pdbx_seq_one_letter_code
_entity_poly.pdbx_strand_id
1 'polypeptide(L)'
;MQSTGTRPVVHQAFGLCAEPCRASVERLSCGHVARKKLPPVANEDRRTIGALLRTLRRAAGYRAVQDAAAATGFPAARQTIYAYERGGLTPSLQQFLELVEFYALHPREGAKPEEDLRAQAVAALTRALALPAYHVKRAYELIERLQPPLTEGRRRTGR
;
A
#
# COMPACT_ATOMS: atom_id res chain seq x y z
N MET A 1 -44.71 -52.96 36.62
CA MET A 1 -45.22 -52.83 38.00
C MET A 1 -45.07 -51.37 38.42
N GLN A 2 -46.20 -50.75 38.79
CA GLN A 2 -46.40 -49.73 39.83
C GLN A 2 -45.40 -48.56 39.87
N SER A 3 -45.78 -47.35 39.42
CA SER A 3 -46.57 -46.33 40.15
C SER A 3 -45.96 -45.93 41.51
N THR A 4 -45.50 -44.67 41.60
CA THR A 4 -45.80 -43.69 42.67
C THR A 4 -44.89 -42.48 42.42
N GLY A 5 -45.43 -41.31 42.10
CA GLY A 5 -45.91 -40.32 43.07
C GLY A 5 -44.71 -39.46 43.50
N THR A 6 -44.62 -38.17 43.19
CA THR A 6 -45.29 -37.12 44.00
C THR A 6 -45.14 -35.76 43.28
N ARG A 7 -46.24 -35.01 43.16
CA ARG A 7 -46.28 -33.55 42.90
C ARG A 7 -46.62 -32.83 44.20
N PRO A 8 -46.16 -31.58 44.38
CA PRO A 8 -47.11 -30.45 44.41
C PRO A 8 -46.58 -29.25 43.58
N VAL A 9 -47.32 -28.57 42.69
CA VAL A 9 -48.31 -27.45 42.87
C VAL A 9 -47.97 -26.50 44.04
N VAL A 10 -47.99 -25.17 43.98
CA VAL A 10 -48.47 -24.11 43.07
C VAL A 10 -47.64 -22.85 43.41
N HIS A 11 -47.34 -21.97 42.46
CA HIS A 11 -47.69 -20.55 42.57
C HIS A 11 -47.56 -19.88 41.20
N GLN A 12 -48.71 -19.72 40.55
CA GLN A 12 -48.96 -18.57 39.67
C GLN A 12 -48.96 -17.32 40.58
N ALA A 13 -48.61 -16.10 40.14
CA ALA A 13 -49.09 -15.45 38.93
C ALA A 13 -48.39 -14.09 38.69
N PHE A 14 -48.63 -13.54 37.49
CA PHE A 14 -48.47 -12.15 37.03
C PHE A 14 -47.03 -11.63 36.85
N GLY A 15 -46.63 -11.03 35.73
CA GLY A 15 -47.33 -10.63 34.52
C GLY A 15 -46.37 -9.80 33.67
N LEU A 16 -46.31 -10.16 32.38
CA LEU A 16 -46.21 -9.29 31.19
C LEU A 16 -45.04 -8.29 31.01
N CYS A 17 -44.63 -8.25 29.73
CA CYS A 17 -43.75 -7.31 29.01
C CYS A 17 -42.24 -7.66 29.04
N ALA A 18 -41.50 -7.71 27.95
CA ALA A 18 -41.77 -7.73 26.52
C ALA A 18 -40.43 -8.13 25.84
N GLU A 19 -40.52 -8.96 24.80
CA GLU A 19 -39.56 -9.22 23.72
C GLU A 19 -38.20 -9.92 23.97
N PRO A 20 -37.87 -10.95 23.16
CA PRO A 20 -36.55 -11.56 23.11
C PRO A 20 -35.61 -10.69 22.27
N CYS A 21 -34.49 -10.26 22.84
CA CYS A 21 -33.37 -9.74 22.08
C CYS A 21 -32.71 -10.92 21.32
N ARG A 22 -33.32 -11.30 20.18
CA ARG A 22 -32.67 -12.09 19.13
C ARG A 22 -31.51 -11.24 18.61
N ALA A 23 -30.33 -11.47 19.15
CA ALA A 23 -29.10 -11.04 18.53
C ALA A 23 -28.92 -11.82 17.22
N SER A 24 -29.55 -11.32 16.16
CA SER A 24 -29.21 -11.65 14.79
C SER A 24 -27.79 -11.14 14.56
N VAL A 25 -26.79 -11.98 14.85
CA VAL A 25 -25.46 -11.81 14.28
C VAL A 25 -25.63 -12.12 12.79
N GLU A 26 -26.07 -11.11 12.04
CA GLU A 26 -25.94 -11.12 10.60
C GLU A 26 -24.46 -11.31 10.32
N ARG A 27 -24.16 -12.49 9.79
CA ARG A 27 -22.88 -12.81 9.18
C ARG A 27 -22.62 -11.69 8.20
N LEU A 28 -21.69 -10.79 8.54
CA LEU A 28 -21.06 -9.91 7.59
C LEU A 28 -20.49 -10.83 6.52
N SER A 29 -21.26 -10.99 5.45
CA SER A 29 -20.82 -11.74 4.29
C SER A 29 -19.48 -11.11 3.90
N CYS A 30 -18.46 -11.94 3.80
CA CYS A 30 -17.23 -11.58 3.14
C CYS A 30 -17.57 -11.42 1.66
N GLY A 31 -18.23 -10.30 1.34
CA GLY A 31 -18.52 -9.90 -0.02
C GLY A 31 -17.18 -9.68 -0.67
N HIS A 32 -16.85 -10.58 -1.60
CA HIS A 32 -15.77 -10.36 -2.56
C HIS A 32 -16.13 -9.09 -3.34
N VAL A 33 -15.70 -7.93 -2.82
CA VAL A 33 -15.82 -6.67 -3.56
C VAL A 33 -14.96 -6.82 -4.79
N ALA A 34 -15.58 -6.80 -5.96
CA ALA A 34 -14.87 -6.78 -7.22
C ALA A 34 -13.84 -5.65 -7.15
N ARG A 35 -12.55 -6.00 -7.20
CA ARG A 35 -11.48 -5.00 -7.16
C ARG A 35 -11.71 -4.03 -8.31
N LYS A 36 -12.13 -2.81 -7.98
CA LYS A 36 -12.26 -1.74 -8.97
C LYS A 36 -10.90 -1.58 -9.63
N LYS A 37 -10.84 -1.80 -10.94
CA LYS A 37 -9.62 -1.68 -11.71
C LYS A 37 -9.05 -0.28 -11.46
N LEU A 38 -7.81 -0.23 -10.98
CA LEU A 38 -7.11 1.04 -10.78
C LEU A 38 -7.05 1.78 -12.13
N PRO A 39 -7.22 3.11 -12.14
CA PRO A 39 -7.04 3.88 -13.36
C PRO A 39 -5.64 3.63 -13.93
N PRO A 40 -5.49 3.57 -15.26
CA PRO A 40 -4.20 3.35 -15.87
C PRO A 40 -3.24 4.51 -15.54
N VAL A 41 -1.97 4.17 -15.28
CA VAL A 41 -0.92 5.16 -15.04
C VAL A 41 -0.63 5.94 -16.33
N ALA A 42 -0.55 7.27 -16.22
CA ALA A 42 -0.27 8.16 -17.36
C ALA A 42 1.05 7.80 -18.04
N ASN A 43 1.11 7.85 -19.38
CA ASN A 43 2.31 7.49 -20.15
C ASN A 43 3.57 8.24 -19.67
N GLU A 44 3.43 9.51 -19.30
CA GLU A 44 4.50 10.37 -18.80
C GLU A 44 5.07 9.87 -17.46
N ASP A 45 4.21 9.51 -16.51
CA ASP A 45 4.61 8.93 -15.23
C ASP A 45 5.36 7.61 -15.43
N ARG A 46 4.88 6.75 -16.34
CA ARG A 46 5.54 5.48 -16.66
C ARG A 46 6.94 5.69 -17.22
N ARG A 47 7.10 6.66 -18.12
CA ARG A 47 8.41 7.03 -18.68
C ARG A 47 9.33 7.61 -17.61
N THR A 48 8.79 8.43 -16.71
CA THR A 48 9.55 9.00 -15.59
C THR A 48 10.08 7.90 -14.67
N ILE A 49 9.22 6.97 -14.25
CA ILE A 49 9.60 5.83 -13.40
C ILE A 49 10.65 4.96 -14.11
N GLY A 50 10.44 4.65 -15.39
CA GLY A 50 11.41 3.89 -16.18
C GLY A 50 12.78 4.58 -16.29
N ALA A 51 12.79 5.90 -16.47
CA ALA A 51 14.01 6.69 -16.52
C ALA A 51 14.76 6.71 -15.17
N LEU A 52 14.04 6.77 -14.05
CA LEU A 52 14.63 6.68 -12.70
C LEU A 52 15.33 5.33 -12.51
N LEU A 53 14.67 4.22 -12.83
CA LEU A 53 15.24 2.88 -12.73
C LEU A 53 16.47 2.71 -13.63
N ARG A 54 16.38 3.16 -14.88
CA ARG A 54 17.51 3.10 -15.82
C ARG A 54 18.71 3.89 -15.33
N THR A 55 18.47 5.05 -14.74
CA THR A 55 19.55 5.92 -14.22
C THR A 55 20.20 5.29 -12.99
N LEU A 56 19.41 4.73 -12.08
CA LEU A 56 19.94 4.00 -10.92
C LEU A 56 20.72 2.75 -11.32
N ARG A 57 20.18 1.91 -12.21
CA ARG A 57 20.88 0.73 -12.72
C ARG A 57 22.27 1.08 -13.25
N ARG A 58 22.35 2.12 -14.08
CA ARG A 58 23.62 2.61 -14.64
C ARG A 58 24.56 3.18 -13.58
N ALA A 59 24.02 3.91 -12.60
CA ALA A 59 24.80 4.47 -11.48
C ALA A 59 25.35 3.39 -10.55
N ALA A 60 24.64 2.27 -10.40
CA ALA A 60 25.07 1.09 -9.66
C ALA A 60 26.05 0.18 -10.43
N GLY A 61 26.53 0.61 -11.61
CA GLY A 61 27.53 -0.12 -12.40
C GLY A 61 26.96 -1.17 -13.36
N TYR A 62 25.64 -1.43 -13.36
CA TYR A 62 24.99 -2.37 -14.27
C TYR A 62 24.74 -1.71 -15.64
N ARG A 63 25.72 -1.76 -16.55
CA ARG A 63 25.62 -1.05 -17.84
C ARG A 63 24.62 -1.69 -18.80
N ALA A 64 24.53 -3.02 -18.83
CA ALA A 64 23.49 -3.74 -19.54
C ALA A 64 22.38 -4.24 -18.59
N VAL A 65 21.16 -4.38 -19.12
CA VAL A 65 20.03 -4.98 -18.36
C VAL A 65 20.32 -6.45 -18.05
N GLN A 66 21.05 -7.14 -18.93
CA GLN A 66 21.49 -8.52 -18.73
C GLN A 66 22.34 -8.66 -17.46
N ASP A 67 23.22 -7.70 -17.20
CA ASP A 67 24.12 -7.74 -16.04
C ASP A 67 23.35 -7.70 -14.73
N ALA A 68 22.29 -6.88 -14.68
CA ALA A 68 21.41 -6.78 -13.52
C ALA A 68 20.59 -8.06 -13.35
N ALA A 69 19.96 -8.54 -14.42
CA ALA A 69 19.13 -9.75 -14.37
C ALA A 69 19.93 -11.03 -14.07
N ALA A 70 21.25 -11.04 -14.34
CA ALA A 70 22.14 -12.16 -14.02
C ALA A 70 22.70 -12.10 -12.60
N ALA A 71 22.50 -10.99 -11.87
CA ALA A 71 22.98 -10.86 -10.50
C ALA A 71 22.13 -11.71 -9.54
N THR A 72 22.81 -12.39 -8.62
CA THR A 72 22.14 -13.20 -7.59
C THR A 72 21.21 -12.32 -6.74
N GLY A 73 19.98 -12.78 -6.54
CA GLY A 73 18.98 -12.05 -5.73
C GLY A 73 18.31 -10.89 -6.44
N PHE A 74 18.54 -10.68 -7.74
CA PHE A 74 17.88 -9.60 -8.48
C PHE A 74 16.36 -9.82 -8.58
N PRO A 75 15.51 -8.82 -8.25
CA PRO A 75 14.08 -9.05 -8.02
C PRO A 75 13.20 -9.09 -9.29
N ALA A 76 13.78 -8.94 -10.49
CA ALA A 76 13.00 -8.90 -11.72
C ALA A 76 13.67 -9.59 -12.91
N ALA A 77 12.88 -10.29 -13.72
CA ALA A 77 13.37 -10.90 -14.96
C ALA A 77 13.79 -9.83 -15.99
N ARG A 78 14.75 -10.18 -16.85
CA ARG A 78 15.31 -9.31 -17.90
C ARG A 78 14.25 -8.59 -18.74
N GLN A 79 13.25 -9.32 -19.23
CA GLN A 79 12.18 -8.75 -20.06
C GLN A 79 11.36 -7.71 -19.28
N THR A 80 11.12 -7.98 -18.00
CA THR A 80 10.41 -7.08 -17.09
C THR A 80 11.19 -5.78 -16.87
N ILE A 81 12.51 -5.84 -16.67
CA ILE A 81 13.36 -4.65 -16.56
C ILE A 81 13.26 -3.81 -17.84
N TYR A 82 13.36 -4.43 -19.01
CA TYR A 82 13.20 -3.71 -20.28
C TYR A 82 11.83 -3.05 -20.41
N ALA A 83 10.76 -3.72 -19.98
CA ALA A 83 9.41 -3.18 -19.99
C ALA A 83 9.27 -1.97 -19.04
N TYR A 84 9.84 -2.06 -17.83
CA TYR A 84 9.86 -0.96 -16.88
C TYR A 84 10.67 0.23 -17.40
N GLU A 85 11.91 0.03 -17.83
CA GLU A 85 12.80 1.12 -18.28
C GLU A 85 12.28 1.86 -19.53
N ARG A 86 11.51 1.18 -20.38
CA ARG A 86 10.88 1.79 -21.56
C ARG A 86 9.51 2.41 -21.27
N GLY A 87 9.00 2.29 -20.04
CA GLY A 87 7.65 2.74 -19.66
C GLY A 87 6.51 1.91 -20.27
N GLY A 88 6.81 0.72 -20.79
CA GLY A 88 5.83 -0.23 -21.30
C GLY A 88 5.02 -0.90 -20.18
N LEU A 89 5.63 -1.05 -19.01
CA LEU A 89 5.00 -1.51 -17.78
C LEU A 89 5.40 -0.59 -16.63
N THR A 90 4.57 -0.48 -15.60
CA THR A 90 4.91 0.23 -14.36
C THR A 90 5.05 -0.79 -13.23
N PRO A 91 6.18 -0.80 -12.49
CA PRO A 91 6.30 -1.66 -11.32
C PRO A 91 5.30 -1.20 -10.26
N SER A 92 4.77 -2.15 -9.47
CA SER A 92 4.07 -1.79 -8.23
C SER A 92 5.03 -1.02 -7.30
N LEU A 93 4.50 -0.31 -6.30
CA LEU A 93 5.36 0.42 -5.37
C LEU A 93 6.37 -0.53 -4.72
N GLN A 94 5.92 -1.69 -4.23
CA GLN A 94 6.77 -2.71 -3.64
C GLN A 94 7.91 -3.14 -4.59
N GLN A 95 7.59 -3.46 -5.84
CA GLN A 95 8.58 -3.85 -6.86
C GLN A 95 9.58 -2.72 -7.14
N PHE A 96 9.13 -1.47 -7.14
CA PHE A 96 10.01 -0.32 -7.31
C PHE A 96 10.97 -0.17 -6.13
N LEU A 97 10.49 -0.34 -4.89
CA LEU A 97 11.33 -0.31 -3.69
C LEU A 97 12.40 -1.41 -3.72
N GLU A 98 12.02 -2.65 -4.04
CA GLU A 98 12.95 -3.79 -4.14
C GLU A 98 14.04 -3.54 -5.19
N LEU A 99 13.69 -2.97 -6.35
CA LEU A 99 14.65 -2.62 -7.39
C LEU A 99 15.62 -1.51 -6.93
N VAL A 100 15.10 -0.47 -6.29
CA VAL A 100 15.91 0.65 -5.79
C VAL A 100 16.85 0.18 -4.68
N GLU A 101 16.34 -0.59 -3.73
CA GLU A 101 17.13 -1.21 -2.67
C GLU A 101 18.25 -2.07 -3.25
N PHE A 102 17.91 -2.97 -4.19
CA PHE A 102 18.91 -3.82 -4.83
C PHE A 102 20.04 -2.99 -5.44
N TYR A 103 19.71 -1.99 -6.28
CA TYR A 103 20.72 -1.16 -6.93
C TYR A 103 21.55 -0.32 -5.95
N ALA A 104 20.95 0.15 -4.85
CA ALA A 104 21.66 0.95 -3.86
C ALA A 104 22.60 0.13 -2.98
N LEU A 105 22.25 -1.13 -2.69
CA LEU A 105 22.96 -1.98 -1.74
C LEU A 105 23.91 -2.99 -2.40
N HIS A 106 23.77 -3.24 -3.70
CA HIS A 106 24.59 -4.21 -4.44
C HIS A 106 25.28 -3.55 -5.65
N PRO A 107 26.13 -2.53 -5.47
CA PRO A 107 26.85 -1.92 -6.59
C PRO A 107 27.85 -2.91 -7.23
N ARG A 108 28.08 -2.76 -8.53
CA ARG A 108 29.17 -3.44 -9.25
C ARG A 108 30.35 -2.52 -9.53
N GLU A 109 31.41 -3.09 -10.07
CA GLU A 109 32.53 -2.33 -10.61
C GLU A 109 32.06 -1.22 -11.56
N GLY A 110 32.65 -0.03 -11.42
CA GLY A 110 32.25 1.16 -12.18
C GLY A 110 30.93 1.81 -11.73
N ALA A 111 30.43 1.46 -10.55
CA ALA A 111 29.38 2.21 -9.84
C ALA A 111 29.90 3.56 -9.32
N LYS A 112 28.97 4.45 -9.01
CA LYS A 112 29.25 5.67 -8.25
C LYS A 112 29.73 5.36 -6.82
N PRO A 113 30.38 6.31 -6.14
CA PRO A 113 30.62 6.22 -4.69
C PRO A 113 29.34 5.88 -3.94
N GLU A 114 29.47 5.13 -2.85
CA GLU A 114 28.33 4.61 -2.09
C GLU A 114 27.38 5.72 -1.61
N GLU A 115 27.92 6.82 -1.07
CA GLU A 115 27.14 7.96 -0.60
C GLU A 115 26.31 8.59 -1.73
N ASP A 116 26.94 8.83 -2.89
CA ASP A 116 26.27 9.37 -4.08
C ASP A 116 25.17 8.42 -4.59
N LEU A 117 25.43 7.12 -4.56
CA LEU A 117 24.47 6.11 -5.01
C LEU A 117 23.25 6.07 -4.08
N ARG A 118 23.47 6.11 -2.76
CA ARG A 118 22.40 6.19 -1.75
C ARG A 118 21.60 7.48 -1.87
N ALA A 119 22.28 8.62 -2.03
CA ALA A 119 21.62 9.91 -2.26
C ALA A 119 20.74 9.88 -3.53
N GLN A 120 21.26 9.29 -4.61
CA GLN A 120 20.51 9.14 -5.85
C GLN A 120 19.32 8.18 -5.70
N ALA A 121 19.45 7.10 -4.91
CA ALA A 121 18.36 6.19 -4.59
C ALA A 121 17.24 6.91 -3.81
N VAL A 122 17.59 7.70 -2.79
CA VAL A 122 16.63 8.54 -2.05
C VAL A 122 15.94 9.52 -2.99
N ALA A 123 16.69 10.23 -3.85
CA ALA A 123 16.10 11.16 -4.81
C ALA A 123 15.12 10.48 -5.77
N ALA A 124 15.42 9.25 -6.22
CA ALA A 124 14.52 8.47 -7.06
C ALA A 124 13.24 8.06 -6.31
N LEU A 125 13.35 7.63 -5.06
CA LEU A 125 12.20 7.31 -4.19
C LEU A 125 11.31 8.53 -3.99
N THR A 126 11.88 9.65 -3.56
CA THR A 126 11.14 10.89 -3.32
C THR A 126 10.40 11.34 -4.57
N ARG A 127 11.07 11.31 -5.73
CA ARG A 127 10.44 11.68 -6.99
C ARG A 127 9.33 10.72 -7.41
N ALA A 128 9.54 9.42 -7.26
CA ALA A 128 8.53 8.41 -7.61
C ALA A 128 7.28 8.51 -6.72
N LEU A 129 7.45 8.74 -5.42
CA LEU A 129 6.34 8.88 -4.46
C LEU A 129 5.54 10.18 -4.68
N ALA A 130 6.17 11.21 -5.23
CA ALA A 130 5.49 12.45 -5.63
C ALA A 130 4.62 12.28 -6.89
N LEU A 131 4.77 11.18 -7.65
CA LEU A 131 3.94 10.92 -8.82
C LEU A 131 2.55 10.39 -8.43
N PRO A 132 1.50 10.69 -9.22
CA PRO A 132 0.17 10.09 -9.01
C PRO A 132 0.15 8.57 -9.13
N ALA A 133 1.15 7.98 -9.79
CA ALA A 133 1.27 6.55 -10.10
C ALA A 133 1.14 5.61 -8.89
N TYR A 134 1.61 6.04 -7.71
CA TYR A 134 1.55 5.25 -6.48
C TYR A 134 0.50 5.72 -5.48
N HIS A 135 -0.35 6.67 -5.87
CA HIS A 135 -1.44 7.22 -5.07
C HIS A 135 -1.05 7.88 -3.73
N VAL A 136 0.24 7.93 -3.39
CA VAL A 136 0.75 8.62 -2.19
C VAL A 136 0.40 10.10 -2.24
N LYS A 137 0.67 10.77 -3.37
CA LYS A 137 0.25 12.17 -3.58
C LYS A 137 -1.26 12.36 -3.38
N ARG A 138 -2.06 11.46 -3.97
CA ARG A 138 -3.54 11.49 -3.83
C ARG A 138 -3.99 11.27 -2.38
N ALA A 139 -3.27 10.47 -1.61
CA ALA A 139 -3.54 10.28 -0.19
C ALA A 139 -3.27 11.58 0.58
N TYR A 140 -2.18 12.31 0.30
CA TYR A 140 -1.93 13.62 0.89
C TYR A 140 -2.98 14.67 0.49
N GLU A 141 -3.39 14.72 -0.78
CA GLU A 141 -4.49 15.59 -1.24
C GLU A 141 -5.84 15.24 -0.59
N LEU A 142 -6.05 13.96 -0.25
CA LEU A 142 -7.22 13.55 0.51
C LEU A 142 -7.11 13.96 1.97
N ILE A 143 -5.94 13.77 2.61
CA ILE A 143 -5.69 14.22 3.98
C ILE A 143 -5.98 15.72 4.09
N GLU A 144 -5.43 16.54 3.20
CA GLU A 144 -5.63 17.98 3.18
C GLU A 144 -7.11 18.36 3.12
N ARG A 145 -7.91 17.70 2.27
CA ARG A 145 -9.36 17.93 2.18
C ARG A 145 -10.14 17.41 3.39
N LEU A 146 -9.63 16.40 4.08
CA LEU A 146 -10.23 15.81 5.27
C LEU A 146 -9.81 16.53 6.56
N GLN A 147 -8.77 17.38 6.53
CA GLN A 147 -8.35 18.12 7.70
C GLN A 147 -9.51 18.99 8.19
N PRO A 148 -9.89 18.91 9.47
CA PRO A 148 -10.87 19.83 10.02
C PRO A 148 -10.30 21.25 9.94
N PRO A 149 -11.15 22.29 9.78
CA PRO A 149 -10.67 23.65 9.85
C PRO A 149 -9.90 23.81 11.17
N LEU A 150 -8.67 24.29 11.08
CA LEU A 150 -7.90 24.68 12.25
C LEU A 150 -8.80 25.63 13.02
N THR A 151 -9.32 25.18 14.16
CA THR A 151 -10.23 25.98 14.97
C THR A 151 -9.43 27.23 15.30
N GLU A 152 -9.76 28.36 14.66
CA GLU A 152 -9.14 29.64 14.98
C GLU A 152 -9.29 29.74 16.48
N GLY A 153 -8.16 29.62 17.18
CA GLY A 153 -8.14 29.55 18.62
C GLY A 153 -8.92 30.74 19.10
N ARG A 154 -10.09 30.45 19.71
CA ARG A 154 -10.87 31.31 20.58
C ARG A 154 -10.07 32.57 20.83
N ARG A 155 -10.36 33.64 20.06
CA ARG A 155 -9.72 34.95 20.27
C ARG A 155 -9.69 35.13 21.77
N ARG A 156 -8.49 35.21 22.35
CA ARG A 156 -8.32 35.66 23.74
C ARG A 156 -8.71 37.14 23.75
N THR A 157 -10.00 37.43 23.60
CA THR A 157 -10.63 38.64 24.10
C THR A 157 -10.63 38.49 25.61
N GLY A 158 -9.52 38.89 26.21
CA GLY A 158 -9.24 38.69 27.62
C GLY A 158 -7.96 39.38 28.08
N ARG A 159 -7.71 40.60 27.62
CA ARG A 159 -7.26 41.73 28.46
C ARG A 159 -7.21 43.02 27.66
#